data_AF-A0A257E849-F1
#
_entry.id   AF-A0A257E849-F1
#
_cell.length_a   1.000
_cell.length_b   1.000
_cell.length_c   1.000
_cell.angle_alpha   90.00
_cell.angle_beta   90.00
_cell.angle_gamma   90.00
#
_symmetry.space_group_name_H-M   'P 1'
#
loop_
_entity.id
_entity.type
_entity.pdbx_description
1 polymer ?
#
loop_
_entity_poly.entity_id
_entity_poly.type
_entity_poly.pdbx_seq_one_letter_code
_entity_poly.pdbx_strand_id
1 'polypeptide(L)' 'MLQKSVALDGERPLDLLTSPSGTEAIQDLLTRIEYGVYA' A
#
# COMPACT_ATOMS: atom_id res chain seq x y z
N MET A 1 3.07 3.55 -16.08
CA MET A 1 3.52 2.26 -15.53
C MET A 1 3.00 2.15 -14.11
N LEU A 2 2.43 1.01 -13.71
CA LEU A 2 2.04 0.80 -12.31
C LEU A 2 3.30 0.50 -11.49
N GLN A 3 3.57 1.34 -10.50
CA GLN A 3 4.80 1.29 -9.73
C GLN A 3 4.66 0.29 -8.57
N LYS A 4 5.69 -0.53 -8.36
CA LYS A 4 5.82 -1.36 -7.16
C LYS A 4 6.07 -0.46 -5.95
N SER A 5 5.56 -0.87 -4.78
CA SER A 5 5.74 -0.12 -3.54
C SER A 5 6.67 -0.88 -2.59
N VAL A 6 7.78 -0.26 -2.17
CA VAL A 6 8.66 -0.84 -1.13
C VAL A 6 7.90 -0.99 0.19
N ALA A 7 7.01 -0.05 0.49
CA ALA A 7 6.18 -0.09 1.68
C ALA A 7 5.09 -1.20 1.66
N LEU A 8 4.91 -1.87 0.52
CA LEU A 8 4.01 -3.02 0.35
C LEU A 8 4.80 -4.24 -0.12
N ASP A 9 6.00 -4.45 0.42
CA ASP A 9 6.86 -5.62 0.12
C ASP A 9 7.22 -5.79 -1.38
N GLY A 10 7.19 -4.71 -2.15
CA GLY A 10 7.43 -4.73 -3.59
C GLY A 10 6.24 -5.18 -4.42
N GLU A 11 5.07 -5.36 -3.80
CA GLU A 11 3.81 -5.62 -4.49
C GLU A 11 3.28 -4.35 -5.17
N ARG A 12 2.45 -4.55 -6.19
CA ARG A 12 1.74 -3.44 -6.85
C ARG A 12 0.48 -3.13 -6.05
N PRO A 13 0.22 -1.86 -5.66
CA PRO A 13 -0.98 -1.50 -4.92
C PRO A 13 -2.28 -2.00 -5.57
N LEU A 14 -2.38 -1.94 -6.90
CA LEU A 14 -3.58 -2.41 -7.59
C LEU A 14 -3.81 -3.92 -7.49
N ASP A 15 -2.76 -4.73 -7.34
CA ASP A 15 -2.92 -6.18 -7.18
C ASP A 15 -3.47 -6.51 -5.79
N LEU A 16 -3.08 -5.73 -4.78
CA LEU A 16 -3.52 -5.91 -3.39
C LEU A 16 -5.01 -5.58 -3.19
N LEU A 17 -5.59 -4.73 -4.04
CA LEU A 17 -7.04 -4.43 -4.05
C LEU A 17 -7.93 -5.62 -4.43
N THR A 18 -7.35 -6.77 -4.82
CA THR A 18 -8.10 -8.00 -5.10
C THR A 18 -8.52 -8.77 -3.85
N SER A 19 -8.02 -8.38 -2.67
CA SER A 19 -8.31 -9.03 -1.39
C SER A 19 -8.65 -8.02 -0.28
N PRO A 20 -9.48 -8.41 0.71
CA PRO A 20 -9.75 -7.56 1.88
C PRO A 20 -8.47 -7.18 2.63
N SER A 21 -7.57 -8.15 2.88
CA SER A 21 -6.31 -7.93 3.59
C SER A 21 -5.36 -6.99 2.83
N GLY A 22 -5.28 -7.11 1.51
CA GLY A 22 -4.49 -6.18 0.70
C GLY A 22 -5.09 -4.77 0.67
N THR A 23 -6.42 -4.66 0.76
CA THR A 23 -7.09 -3.36 0.87
C THR A 23 -6.78 -2.68 2.22
N GLU A 24 -6.79 -3.43 3.31
CA GLU A 24 -6.38 -2.94 4.63
C GLU A 24 -4.93 -2.45 4.63
N ALA A 25 -4.00 -3.23 4.05
CA ALA A 25 -2.59 -2.83 3.95
C ALA A 25 -2.39 -1.51 3.18
N ILE A 26 -3.18 -1.26 2.13
CA ILE A 26 -3.15 0.02 1.41
C ILE A 26 -3.72 1.15 2.27
N GLN A 27 -4.82 0.92 2.99
CA GLN A 27 -5.40 1.95 3.87
C GLN A 27 -4.42 2.35 4.97
N ASP A 28 -3.79 1.38 5.62
CA ASP A 28 -2.77 1.65 6.64
C ASP A 28 -1.59 2.43 6.07
N LEU A 29 -1.12 2.08 4.87
CA LEU A 29 -0.06 2.83 4.20
C LEU A 29 -0.48 4.28 3.91
N LEU A 30 -1.70 4.49 3.39
CA LEU A 30 -2.20 5.83 3.10
C LEU A 30 -2.33 6.68 4.37
N THR A 31 -2.83 6.09 5.46
CA THR A 31 -2.90 6.74 6.78
C THR A 31 -1.51 7.14 7.28
N ARG A 32 -0.51 6.27 7.15
CA ARG A 32 0.88 6.59 7.53
C ARG A 32 1.44 7.76 6.71
N ILE A 33 1.17 7.79 5.41
CA ILE A 33 1.57 8.90 4.52
C ILE A 33 0.89 10.20 4.95
N GLU A 34 -0.40 10.16 5.29
CA GLU A 34 -1.16 11.32 5.76
C GLU A 34 -0.53 11.92 7.04
N TYR A 35 -0.10 11.06 7.97
CA TYR A 35 0.62 11.48 9.17
C TYR A 35 2.12 11.79 8.97
N GLY A 36 2.63 11.72 7.74
CA GLY A 36 4.04 11.99 7.43
C GLY A 36 5.03 10.92 7.90
N VAL A 37 4.53 9.70 8.20
CA VAL A 37 5.36 8.56 8.59
C VAL A 37 5.72 7.76 7.34
N TYR A 38 6.90 8.03 6.79
CA TYR A 38 7.41 7.32 5.62
C TYR A 38 8.07 6.01 6.03
N ALA A 39 7.64 4.90 5.42
CA ALA A 39 8.22 3.56 5.56
C ALA A 39 9.42 3.38 4.64
#